data_AF-A0A537DX62-F1
#
_entry.id   AF-A0A537DX62-F1
#
_cell.length_a   1.000
_cell.length_b   1.000
_cell.length_c   1.000
_cell.angle_alpha   90.00
_cell.angle_beta   90.00
_cell.angle_gamma   90.00
#
_symmetry.space_group_name_H-M   'P 1'
#
loop_
_entity.id
_entity.type
_entity.pdbx_description
1 polymer ?
#
loop_
_entity_poly.entity_id
_entity_poly.type
_entity_poly.pdbx_seq_one_letter_code
_entity_poly.pdbx_strand_id
1 'polypeptide(L)'
;MKGSVDEVSLTEKEIRFLEQNELCRFATASKKGEPHVVPVSYVWHEGSPYIVTDYGTRKLKNLRENPHAAILVDTAGTQKLLLISGPVSIIEKGEEYRKLYKIFHAKLDWVKRDPWTDFCSRCGKTISLIDPLLELKGLRFCEDCYPDVKREHAAASISDKMDRKNRAAFADDESDENLRGSIIKGKQALAAKENEFKWDNPSLSLIASALRILTDQNKIMMKQNELILRELESRTPTVKSK
;
A
#
# COMPACT_ATOMS: atom_id res chain seq x y z
N MET A 1 -26.78 11.88 -24.05
CA MET A 1 -27.68 10.70 -24.10
C MET A 1 -27.06 9.62 -23.23
N LYS A 2 -27.67 9.32 -22.07
CA LYS A 2 -27.30 8.15 -21.26
C LYS A 2 -27.99 6.96 -21.91
N GLY A 3 -27.24 6.15 -22.67
CA GLY A 3 -27.75 4.87 -23.15
C GLY A 3 -27.97 3.96 -21.95
N SER A 4 -29.21 3.52 -21.77
CA SER A 4 -29.56 2.41 -20.89
C SER A 4 -28.76 1.19 -21.32
N VAL A 5 -27.85 0.74 -20.45
CA VAL A 5 -27.27 -0.59 -20.60
C VAL A 5 -28.41 -1.54 -20.25
N ASP A 6 -28.99 -2.19 -21.25
CA ASP A 6 -29.96 -3.25 -21.03
C ASP A 6 -29.29 -4.31 -20.18
N GLU A 7 -29.76 -4.45 -18.94
CA GLU A 7 -29.26 -5.42 -17.98
C GLU A 7 -29.73 -6.81 -18.41
N VAL A 8 -28.98 -7.43 -19.32
CA VAL A 8 -29.25 -8.80 -19.76
C VAL A 8 -28.91 -9.73 -18.59
N SER A 9 -29.95 -10.25 -17.94
CA SER A 9 -29.80 -11.22 -16.85
C SER A 9 -29.50 -12.62 -17.41
N LEU A 10 -28.40 -13.22 -16.96
CA LEU A 10 -28.06 -14.61 -17.28
C LEU A 10 -29.06 -15.58 -16.65
N THR A 11 -29.45 -16.62 -17.38
CA THR A 11 -30.27 -17.71 -16.85
C THR A 11 -29.48 -18.57 -15.87
N GLU A 12 -30.15 -19.28 -14.96
CA GLU A 12 -29.48 -20.21 -14.04
C GLU A 12 -28.65 -21.28 -14.76
N LYS A 13 -29.07 -21.72 -15.95
CA LYS A 13 -28.34 -22.71 -16.74
C LYS A 13 -27.02 -22.14 -17.24
N GLU A 14 -27.01 -20.87 -17.65
CA GLU A 14 -25.82 -20.15 -18.10
C GLU A 14 -24.87 -19.85 -16.93
N ILE A 15 -25.40 -19.43 -15.78
CA ILE A 15 -24.61 -19.24 -14.56
C ILE A 15 -23.94 -20.55 -14.15
N ARG A 16 -24.68 -21.66 -14.09
CA ARG A 16 -24.11 -22.98 -13.79
C ARG A 16 -23.03 -23.39 -14.81
N PHE A 17 -23.24 -23.08 -16.08
CA PHE A 17 -22.23 -23.34 -17.12
C PHE A 17 -20.95 -22.53 -16.87
N LEU A 18 -21.06 -21.26 -16.50
CA LEU A 18 -19.92 -20.41 -16.15
C LEU A 18 -19.19 -20.87 -14.88
N GLU A 19 -19.93 -21.37 -13.89
CA GLU A 19 -19.36 -21.87 -12.63
C GLU A 19 -18.61 -23.19 -12.80
N GLN A 20 -19.07 -24.06 -13.71
CA GLN A 20 -18.47 -25.37 -13.98
C GLN A 20 -17.22 -25.30 -14.89
N ASN A 21 -17.06 -24.22 -15.64
CA ASN A 21 -15.89 -24.01 -16.48
C ASN A 21 -14.83 -23.15 -15.79
N GLU A 22 -13.59 -23.30 -16.25
CA GLU A 22 -12.42 -22.63 -15.69
C GLU A 22 -11.53 -21.99 -16.76
N LEU A 23 -11.82 -22.22 -18.04
CA LEU A 23 -11.04 -21.74 -19.18
C LEU A 23 -11.94 -20.93 -20.12
N CYS A 24 -11.44 -19.78 -20.58
CA CYS A 24 -12.12 -18.98 -21.59
C CYS A 24 -11.13 -18.44 -22.63
N ARG A 25 -11.65 -17.96 -23.76
CA ARG A 25 -10.90 -17.13 -24.72
C ARG A 25 -11.07 -15.68 -24.32
N PHE A 26 -9.98 -15.02 -23.96
CA PHE A 26 -10.00 -13.63 -23.55
C PHE A 26 -9.52 -12.73 -24.68
N ALA A 27 -10.42 -11.91 -25.18
CA ALA A 27 -10.19 -10.95 -26.25
C ALA A 27 -10.01 -9.55 -25.68
N THR A 28 -8.89 -8.92 -26.06
CA THR A 28 -8.55 -7.53 -25.76
C THR A 28 -8.13 -6.85 -27.07
N ALA A 29 -8.14 -5.52 -27.12
CA ALA A 29 -7.65 -4.78 -28.28
C ALA A 29 -6.74 -3.64 -27.84
N SER A 30 -5.70 -3.34 -28.63
CA SER A 30 -4.86 -2.17 -28.40
C SER A 30 -5.65 -0.86 -28.64
N LYS A 31 -5.07 0.29 -28.29
CA LYS A 31 -5.65 1.60 -28.63
C LYS A 31 -5.94 1.79 -30.13
N LYS A 32 -5.19 1.11 -31.00
CA LYS A 32 -5.36 1.16 -32.46
C LYS A 32 -6.37 0.13 -32.99
N GLY A 33 -7.03 -0.62 -32.11
CA GLY A 33 -7.98 -1.66 -32.48
C GLY A 33 -7.34 -2.98 -32.91
N GLU A 34 -6.04 -3.18 -32.64
CA GLU A 34 -5.38 -4.45 -32.98
C GLU A 34 -5.87 -5.56 -32.02
N PRO A 35 -6.48 -6.64 -32.54
CA PRO A 35 -7.06 -7.68 -31.71
C PRO A 35 -5.97 -8.56 -31.08
N HIS A 36 -6.23 -9.01 -29.86
CA HIS A 36 -5.39 -9.95 -29.14
C HIS A 36 -6.26 -10.92 -28.34
N VAL A 37 -6.21 -12.19 -28.73
CA VAL A 37 -7.03 -13.27 -28.15
C VAL A 37 -6.12 -14.35 -27.59
N VAL A 38 -6.30 -14.68 -26.31
CA VAL A 38 -5.50 -15.72 -25.64
C VAL A 38 -6.39 -16.59 -24.74
N PRO A 39 -6.08 -17.89 -24.59
CA PRO A 39 -6.74 -18.71 -23.57
C PRO A 39 -6.28 -18.26 -22.17
N VAL A 40 -7.20 -18.11 -21.24
CA VAL A 40 -6.91 -17.79 -19.83
C VAL A 40 -7.83 -18.58 -18.91
N SER A 41 -7.37 -18.81 -17.69
CA SER A 41 -8.26 -19.28 -16.64
C SER A 41 -9.09 -18.14 -16.06
N TYR A 42 -10.31 -18.44 -15.65
CA TYR A 42 -11.20 -17.48 -15.01
C TYR A 42 -11.98 -18.11 -13.84
N VAL A 43 -12.55 -17.27 -13.00
CA VAL A 43 -13.57 -17.65 -12.01
C VAL A 43 -14.81 -16.79 -12.19
N TRP A 44 -15.99 -17.39 -12.06
CA TRP A 44 -17.27 -16.67 -12.01
C TRP A 44 -17.59 -16.37 -10.55
N HIS A 45 -17.80 -15.10 -10.20
CA HIS A 45 -18.15 -14.68 -8.84
C HIS A 45 -19.01 -13.41 -8.86
N GLU A 46 -20.05 -13.38 -8.03
CA GLU A 46 -20.92 -12.19 -7.85
C GLU A 46 -21.37 -11.54 -9.18
N GLY A 47 -21.72 -12.37 -10.17
CA GLY A 47 -22.23 -11.92 -11.48
C GLY A 47 -21.18 -11.46 -12.48
N SER A 48 -19.88 -11.61 -12.18
CA SER A 48 -18.78 -11.18 -13.04
C SER A 48 -17.71 -12.27 -13.25
N PRO A 49 -17.06 -12.29 -14.43
CA PRO A 49 -15.88 -13.12 -14.64
C PRO A 49 -14.62 -12.38 -14.16
N TYR A 50 -13.82 -13.05 -13.34
CA TYR A 50 -12.51 -12.55 -12.91
C TYR A 50 -11.39 -13.35 -13.56
N ILE A 51 -10.34 -12.65 -14.00
CA ILE A 51 -9.17 -13.21 -14.68
C ILE A 51 -7.92 -12.64 -14.02
N VAL A 52 -6.88 -13.47 -13.94
CA VAL A 52 -5.58 -13.10 -13.39
C VAL A 52 -4.61 -12.81 -14.53
N THR A 53 -3.80 -11.78 -14.35
CA THR A 53 -2.83 -11.37 -15.35
C THR A 53 -1.57 -10.78 -14.74
N ASP A 54 -0.42 -11.17 -15.28
CA ASP A 54 0.86 -10.57 -14.88
C ASP A 54 1.04 -9.17 -15.47
N TYR A 55 1.85 -8.36 -14.78
CA TYR A 55 2.13 -6.97 -15.12
C TYR A 55 2.78 -6.77 -16.50
N GLY A 56 3.56 -7.74 -16.97
CA GLY A 56 4.27 -7.67 -18.25
C GLY A 56 3.46 -8.07 -19.49
N THR A 57 2.18 -8.43 -19.32
CA THR A 57 1.42 -9.07 -20.39
C THR A 57 0.78 -8.06 -21.35
N ARG A 58 0.67 -8.45 -22.63
CA ARG A 58 0.01 -7.64 -23.66
C ARG A 58 -1.46 -7.35 -23.32
N LYS A 59 -2.16 -8.32 -22.71
CA LYS A 59 -3.55 -8.15 -22.28
C LYS A 59 -3.71 -7.02 -21.25
N LEU A 60 -2.81 -6.92 -20.26
CA LEU A 60 -2.85 -5.81 -19.29
C LEU A 60 -2.53 -4.47 -19.95
N LYS A 61 -1.53 -4.42 -20.84
CA LYS A 61 -1.22 -3.21 -21.61
C LYS A 61 -2.43 -2.72 -22.41
N ASN A 62 -3.09 -3.63 -23.12
CA ASN A 62 -4.31 -3.33 -23.87
C ASN A 62 -5.41 -2.77 -22.96
N LEU A 63 -5.68 -3.42 -21.80
CA LEU A 63 -6.71 -2.97 -20.87
C LEU A 63 -6.46 -1.59 -20.26
N ARG A 64 -5.19 -1.22 -20.05
CA ARG A 64 -4.82 0.12 -19.56
C ARG A 64 -5.08 1.21 -20.61
N GLU A 65 -4.98 0.88 -21.90
CA GLU A 65 -5.20 1.82 -23.00
C GLU A 65 -6.66 1.81 -23.51
N ASN A 66 -7.32 0.66 -23.43
CA ASN A 66 -8.70 0.39 -23.86
C ASN A 66 -9.36 -0.56 -22.85
N PRO A 67 -10.14 -0.05 -21.87
CA PRO A 67 -10.70 -0.83 -20.77
C PRO A 67 -11.95 -1.62 -21.19
N HIS A 68 -11.93 -2.25 -22.35
CA HIS A 68 -12.98 -3.14 -22.85
C HIS A 68 -12.38 -4.49 -23.21
N ALA A 69 -13.12 -5.55 -22.90
CA ALA A 69 -12.75 -6.90 -23.27
C ALA A 69 -13.97 -7.76 -23.56
N ALA A 70 -13.72 -8.93 -24.12
CA ALA A 70 -14.70 -9.99 -24.22
C ALA A 70 -14.11 -11.33 -23.75
N ILE A 71 -14.95 -12.15 -23.14
CA ILE A 71 -14.65 -13.55 -22.86
C ILE A 71 -15.61 -14.45 -23.62
N LEU A 72 -15.07 -15.49 -24.22
CA LEU A 72 -15.85 -16.59 -24.78
C LEU A 72 -15.58 -17.84 -23.94
N VAL A 73 -16.62 -18.36 -23.28
CA VAL A 73 -16.57 -19.64 -22.60
C VAL A 73 -17.15 -20.68 -23.55
N ASP A 74 -16.34 -21.66 -23.91
CA ASP A 74 -16.71 -22.75 -24.80
C ASP A 74 -16.34 -24.11 -24.18
N THR A 75 -17.09 -25.14 -24.57
CA THR A 75 -16.69 -26.53 -24.42
C THR A 75 -16.40 -27.08 -25.79
N ALA A 76 -15.44 -28.01 -25.93
CA ALA A 76 -15.01 -28.59 -27.21
C ALA A 76 -16.18 -28.75 -28.23
N GLY A 77 -16.23 -27.85 -29.23
CA GLY A 77 -17.33 -27.75 -30.19
C GLY A 77 -17.99 -26.36 -30.22
N THR A 78 -19.05 -26.21 -31.02
CA THR A 78 -19.78 -24.95 -31.24
C THR A 78 -21.18 -24.92 -30.61
N GLN A 79 -21.58 -25.97 -29.90
CA GLN A 79 -22.95 -26.16 -29.44
C GLN A 79 -23.29 -25.44 -28.12
N LYS A 80 -22.29 -25.17 -27.29
CA LYS A 80 -22.45 -24.46 -26.01
C LYS A 80 -21.37 -23.40 -25.89
N LEU A 81 -21.76 -22.16 -26.11
CA LEU A 81 -20.87 -21.01 -26.05
C LEU A 81 -21.59 -19.86 -25.35
N LEU A 82 -20.83 -19.12 -24.54
CA LEU A 82 -21.32 -17.92 -23.89
C LEU A 82 -20.30 -16.80 -24.07
N LEU A 83 -20.73 -15.73 -24.73
CA LEU A 83 -19.93 -14.53 -24.97
C LEU A 83 -20.36 -13.44 -23.98
N ILE A 84 -19.42 -12.94 -23.19
CA ILE A 84 -19.63 -11.78 -22.32
C ILE A 84 -18.66 -10.71 -22.78
N SER A 85 -19.15 -9.51 -23.06
CA SER A 85 -18.33 -8.36 -23.42
C SER A 85 -18.74 -7.14 -22.61
N GLY A 86 -17.77 -6.29 -22.29
CA GLY A 86 -18.05 -5.14 -21.45
C GLY A 86 -16.81 -4.39 -20.98
N PRO A 87 -17.03 -3.36 -20.15
CA PRO A 87 -15.95 -2.63 -19.50
C PRO A 87 -15.21 -3.51 -18.49
N VAL A 88 -13.93 -3.24 -18.29
CA VAL A 88 -13.06 -3.98 -17.36
C VAL A 88 -12.50 -3.05 -16.30
N SER A 89 -12.52 -3.51 -15.05
CA SER A 89 -11.83 -2.87 -13.93
C SER A 89 -10.60 -3.68 -13.54
N ILE A 90 -9.50 -2.99 -13.21
CA ILE A 90 -8.25 -3.62 -12.79
C ILE A 90 -8.16 -3.55 -11.27
N ILE A 91 -8.02 -4.71 -10.63
CA ILE A 91 -7.89 -4.84 -9.17
C ILE A 91 -6.47 -5.29 -8.86
N GLU A 92 -5.66 -4.39 -8.29
CA GLU A 92 -4.25 -4.67 -7.98
C GLU A 92 -4.01 -4.92 -6.48
N LYS A 93 -4.91 -4.46 -5.60
CA LYS A 93 -4.76 -4.53 -4.14
C LYS A 93 -6.11 -4.35 -3.42
N GLY A 94 -6.11 -4.56 -2.11
CA GLY A 94 -7.27 -4.31 -1.24
C GLY A 94 -8.03 -5.57 -0.85
N GLU A 95 -9.18 -5.38 -0.20
CA GLU A 95 -9.99 -6.49 0.33
C GLU A 95 -10.57 -7.39 -0.78
N GLU A 96 -11.08 -6.79 -1.85
CA GLU A 96 -11.63 -7.52 -3.00
C GLU A 96 -10.57 -8.43 -3.64
N TYR A 97 -9.34 -7.91 -3.83
CA TYR A 97 -8.21 -8.71 -4.30
C TYR A 97 -7.98 -9.96 -3.43
N ARG A 98 -8.01 -9.81 -2.09
CA ARG A 98 -7.82 -10.92 -1.16
C ARG A 98 -8.94 -11.94 -1.24
N LYS A 99 -10.18 -11.47 -1.36
CA LYS A 99 -11.37 -12.34 -1.48
C LYS A 99 -11.28 -13.18 -2.75
N LEU A 100 -10.93 -12.54 -3.87
CA LEU A 100 -10.72 -13.20 -5.15
C LEU A 100 -9.58 -14.20 -5.09
N TYR A 101 -8.42 -13.84 -4.49
CA TYR A 101 -7.31 -14.79 -4.33
C TYR A 101 -7.74 -16.10 -3.69
N LYS A 102 -8.54 -16.04 -2.61
CA LYS A 102 -9.04 -17.25 -1.93
C LYS A 102 -9.89 -18.11 -2.86
N ILE A 103 -10.74 -17.49 -3.68
CA ILE A 103 -11.56 -18.19 -4.68
C ILE A 103 -10.68 -18.84 -5.75
N PHE A 104 -9.71 -18.10 -6.28
CA PHE A 104 -8.76 -18.60 -7.27
C PHE A 104 -7.94 -19.77 -6.74
N HIS A 105 -7.40 -19.65 -5.53
CA HIS A 105 -6.62 -20.70 -4.87
C HIS A 105 -7.48 -21.94 -4.58
N ALA A 106 -8.74 -21.77 -4.17
CA ALA A 106 -9.64 -22.90 -3.94
C ALA A 106 -9.99 -23.64 -5.24
N LYS A 107 -10.30 -22.88 -6.30
CA LYS A 107 -10.84 -23.42 -7.56
C LYS A 107 -9.74 -23.94 -8.50
N LEU A 108 -8.64 -23.20 -8.70
CA LEU A 108 -7.68 -23.49 -9.76
C LEU A 108 -6.41 -24.19 -9.23
N ASP A 109 -6.12 -25.38 -9.75
CA ASP A 109 -4.96 -26.18 -9.31
C ASP A 109 -3.60 -25.56 -9.65
N TRP A 110 -3.51 -24.76 -10.71
CA TRP A 110 -2.25 -24.06 -11.02
C TRP A 110 -1.93 -22.98 -9.98
N VAL A 111 -2.95 -22.33 -9.39
CA VAL A 111 -2.75 -21.33 -8.33
C VAL A 111 -2.28 -22.00 -7.04
N LYS A 112 -2.70 -23.24 -6.78
CA LYS A 112 -2.18 -24.03 -5.65
C LYS A 112 -0.71 -24.43 -5.85
N ARG A 113 -0.32 -24.73 -7.10
CA ARG A 113 1.05 -25.08 -7.46
C ARG A 113 1.99 -23.89 -7.49
N ASP A 114 1.48 -22.73 -7.89
CA ASP A 114 2.20 -21.45 -7.95
C ASP A 114 1.36 -20.34 -7.29
N PRO A 115 1.34 -20.31 -5.94
CA PRO A 115 0.58 -19.31 -5.20
C PRO A 115 1.06 -17.90 -5.50
N TRP A 116 0.17 -16.91 -5.42
CA TRP A 116 0.57 -15.52 -5.54
C TRP A 116 1.45 -15.18 -4.35
N THR A 117 2.76 -15.22 -4.57
CA THR A 117 3.75 -14.98 -3.53
C THR A 117 3.74 -13.51 -3.17
N ASP A 118 3.57 -13.26 -1.89
CA ASP A 118 3.87 -11.97 -1.31
C ASP A 118 5.05 -12.14 -0.36
N PHE A 119 5.67 -11.02 0.02
CA PHE A 119 6.80 -11.03 0.93
C PHE A 119 6.40 -10.35 2.24
N CYS A 120 6.92 -10.88 3.34
CA CYS A 120 6.83 -10.20 4.61
C CYS A 120 7.54 -8.85 4.50
N SER A 121 6.78 -7.77 4.68
CA SER A 121 7.26 -6.39 4.65
C SER A 121 8.27 -6.07 5.76
N ARG A 122 8.42 -6.97 6.76
CA ARG A 122 9.43 -6.85 7.83
C ARG A 122 10.69 -7.66 7.55
N CYS A 123 10.55 -8.96 7.29
CA CYS A 123 11.70 -9.89 7.21
C CYS A 123 12.00 -10.40 5.80
N GLY A 124 11.22 -10.02 4.78
CA GLY A 124 11.40 -10.45 3.39
C GLY A 124 11.06 -11.92 3.11
N LYS A 125 10.64 -12.70 4.13
CA LYS A 125 10.23 -14.10 3.96
C LYS A 125 9.03 -14.20 3.02
N THR A 126 9.08 -15.12 2.07
CA THR A 126 7.94 -15.45 1.20
C THR A 126 6.78 -15.95 2.05
N ILE A 127 5.60 -15.37 1.83
CA ILE A 127 4.35 -15.74 2.48
C ILE A 127 3.52 -16.50 1.45
N SER A 128 3.33 -17.80 1.67
CA SER A 128 2.56 -18.69 0.79
C SER A 128 1.05 -18.57 0.99
N LEU A 129 0.62 -18.11 2.17
CA LEU A 129 -0.78 -17.92 2.52
C LEU A 129 -1.06 -16.45 2.81
N ILE A 130 -1.83 -15.81 1.93
CA ILE A 130 -2.30 -14.44 2.14
C ILE A 130 -3.37 -14.47 3.25
N ASP A 131 -2.95 -14.37 4.52
CA ASP A 131 -3.86 -14.21 5.66
C ASP A 131 -4.20 -12.72 5.86
N PRO A 132 -5.47 -12.30 5.67
CA PRO A 132 -5.89 -10.92 5.93
C PRO A 132 -5.66 -10.45 7.38
N LEU A 133 -5.56 -11.38 8.34
CA LEU A 133 -5.29 -11.06 9.74
C LEU A 133 -3.85 -10.66 9.99
N LEU A 134 -2.93 -10.97 9.06
CA LEU A 134 -1.51 -10.65 9.17
C LEU A 134 -1.12 -9.38 8.40
N GLU A 135 -2.10 -8.51 8.14
CA GLU A 135 -1.92 -7.24 7.46
C GLU A 135 -2.10 -6.04 8.40
N LEU A 136 -1.24 -5.02 8.26
CA LEU A 136 -1.31 -3.77 9.01
C LEU A 136 -0.99 -2.59 8.09
N LYS A 137 -1.93 -1.64 7.96
CA LYS A 137 -1.82 -0.44 7.12
C LYS A 137 -1.42 -0.71 5.65
N GLY A 138 -1.88 -1.82 5.07
CA GLY A 138 -1.56 -2.18 3.69
C GLY A 138 -0.21 -2.89 3.50
N LEU A 139 0.51 -3.19 4.58
CA LEU A 139 1.74 -3.99 4.57
C LEU A 139 1.47 -5.39 5.15
N ARG A 140 2.08 -6.41 4.57
CA ARG A 140 1.89 -7.82 4.95
C ARG A 140 3.04 -8.34 5.78
N PHE A 141 2.73 -9.20 6.75
CA PHE A 141 3.72 -9.77 7.64
C PHE A 141 3.53 -11.28 7.75
N CYS A 142 4.62 -12.02 7.97
CA CYS A 142 4.49 -13.44 8.32
C CYS A 142 3.96 -13.59 9.75
N GLU A 143 3.45 -14.77 10.09
CA GLU A 143 2.92 -15.10 11.44
C GLU A 143 3.91 -14.75 12.55
N ASP A 144 5.20 -14.97 12.31
CA ASP A 144 6.27 -14.67 13.28
C ASP A 144 6.43 -13.15 13.51
N CYS A 145 6.29 -12.34 12.46
CA CYS A 145 6.56 -10.90 12.49
C CYS A 145 5.34 -10.07 12.90
N TYR A 146 4.12 -10.54 12.63
CA TYR A 146 2.90 -9.78 12.84
C TYR A 146 2.66 -9.36 14.31
N PRO A 147 2.85 -10.22 15.33
CA PRO A 147 2.65 -9.84 16.74
C PRO A 147 3.54 -8.66 17.16
N ASP A 148 4.79 -8.64 16.70
CA ASP A 148 5.74 -7.58 17.02
C ASP A 148 5.36 -6.27 16.32
N VAL A 149 5.05 -6.33 15.02
CA VAL A 149 4.61 -5.15 14.25
C VAL A 149 3.32 -4.57 14.83
N LYS A 150 2.39 -5.42 15.26
CA LYS A 150 1.14 -4.99 15.90
C LYS A 150 1.39 -4.26 17.22
N ARG A 151 2.30 -4.77 18.06
CA ARG A 151 2.72 -4.12 19.30
C ARG A 151 3.40 -2.78 19.04
N GLU A 152 4.33 -2.73 18.09
CA GLU A 152 5.03 -1.50 17.68
C GLU A 152 4.04 -0.44 17.15
N HIS A 153 3.06 -0.83 16.33
CA HIS A 153 2.04 0.10 15.85
C HIS A 153 1.14 0.64 16.96
N ALA A 154 0.75 -0.21 17.91
CA ALA A 154 -0.01 0.21 19.08
C ALA A 154 0.80 1.21 19.93
N ALA A 155 2.09 0.92 20.16
CA ALA A 155 3.01 1.79 20.88
C ALA A 155 3.26 3.12 20.15
N ALA A 156 3.44 3.11 18.83
CA ALA A 156 3.62 4.32 18.03
C ALA A 156 2.38 5.24 18.09
N SER A 157 1.18 4.66 18.20
CA SER A 157 -0.07 5.43 18.37
C SER A 157 -0.14 6.14 19.73
N ILE A 158 0.49 5.56 20.75
CA ILE A 158 0.61 6.14 22.10
C ILE A 158 1.72 7.20 22.10
N SER A 159 2.85 6.93 21.44
CA SER A 159 3.94 7.88 21.21
C SER A 159 3.48 9.12 20.47
N ASP A 160 2.69 9.00 19.39
CA ASP A 160 2.16 10.15 18.64
C ASP A 160 1.22 11.03 19.49
N LYS A 161 0.44 10.41 20.40
CA LYS A 161 -0.37 11.14 21.38
C LYS A 161 0.49 11.84 22.42
N MET A 162 1.58 11.21 22.87
CA MET A 162 2.54 11.79 23.81
C MET A 162 3.37 12.90 23.17
N ASP A 163 3.78 12.76 21.91
CA ASP A 163 4.49 13.77 21.11
C ASP A 163 3.59 14.96 20.78
N ARG A 164 2.29 14.77 20.52
CA ARG A 164 1.33 15.88 20.43
C ARG A 164 1.23 16.66 21.75
N LYS A 165 1.26 15.96 22.89
CA LYS A 165 1.26 16.57 24.22
C LYS A 165 2.58 17.31 24.50
N ASN A 166 3.71 16.79 24.02
CA ASN A 166 5.02 17.44 24.11
C ASN A 166 5.21 18.58 23.08
N ARG A 167 4.49 18.60 21.95
CA ARG A 167 4.51 19.72 20.99
C ARG A 167 4.01 21.02 21.60
N ALA A 168 3.10 20.94 22.58
CA ALA A 168 2.67 22.09 23.37
C ALA A 168 3.77 22.66 24.29
N ALA A 169 4.85 21.90 24.54
CA ALA A 169 5.99 22.34 25.37
C ALA A 169 7.09 23.07 24.56
N PHE A 170 6.90 23.27 23.26
CA PHE A 170 7.79 24.06 22.40
C PHE A 170 7.07 25.28 21.80
N ALA A 171 6.15 25.89 22.54
CA ALA A 171 5.59 27.19 22.20
C ALA A 171 6.68 28.26 22.14
N ASP A 172 6.43 29.35 21.40
CA ASP A 172 7.34 30.49 21.30
C ASP A 172 7.56 31.09 22.69
N ASP A 173 8.77 30.93 23.22
CA ASP A 173 9.15 31.39 24.55
C ASP A 173 9.92 32.71 24.42
N GLU A 174 9.39 33.78 25.03
CA GLU A 174 9.96 35.14 24.93
C GLU A 174 11.27 35.32 25.73
N SER A 175 11.61 34.41 26.65
CA SER A 175 12.79 34.53 27.54
C SER A 175 13.92 33.54 27.26
N ASP A 176 15.16 34.01 27.39
CA ASP A 176 16.38 33.22 27.10
C ASP A 176 16.56 32.01 28.04
N GLU A 177 16.05 32.07 29.28
CA GLU A 177 16.06 30.93 30.20
C GLU A 177 15.15 29.79 29.74
N ASN A 178 13.96 30.11 29.23
CA ASN A 178 13.03 29.12 28.71
C ASN A 178 13.56 28.50 27.40
N LEU A 179 14.22 29.30 26.55
CA LEU A 179 14.87 28.82 25.33
C LEU A 179 16.00 27.83 25.66
N ARG A 180 16.84 28.14 26.65
CA ARG A 180 17.88 27.22 27.18
C ARG A 180 17.27 25.93 27.74
N GLY A 181 16.20 26.04 28.52
CA GLY A 181 15.46 24.88 29.04
C GLY A 181 14.91 23.98 27.94
N SER A 182 14.37 24.56 26.87
CA SER A 182 13.88 23.84 25.69
C SER A 182 14.99 23.11 24.93
N ILE A 183 16.15 23.73 24.77
CA ILE A 183 17.33 23.12 24.12
C ILE A 183 17.82 21.92 24.92
N ILE A 184 17.95 22.05 26.24
CA ILE A 184 18.45 20.96 27.12
C ILE A 184 17.49 19.76 27.08
N LYS A 185 16.19 20.01 27.25
CA LYS A 185 15.15 18.96 27.17
C LYS A 185 15.14 18.29 25.79
N GLY A 186 15.26 19.07 24.72
CA GLY A 186 15.34 18.55 23.36
C GLY A 186 16.54 17.63 23.15
N LYS A 187 17.74 18.04 23.61
CA LYS A 187 18.97 17.21 23.51
C LYS A 187 18.87 15.91 24.28
N GLN A 188 18.31 15.94 25.49
CA GLN A 188 18.09 14.73 26.30
C GLN A 188 17.13 13.76 25.63
N ALA A 189 15.99 14.26 25.11
CA ALA A 189 15.02 13.44 24.40
C ALA A 189 15.59 12.85 23.11
N LEU A 190 16.40 13.62 22.39
CA LEU A 190 17.08 13.17 21.17
C LEU A 190 18.09 12.05 21.46
N ALA A 191 18.93 12.21 22.48
CA ALA A 191 19.91 11.20 22.88
C ALA A 191 19.24 9.86 23.29
N ALA A 192 18.08 9.92 23.94
CA ALA A 192 17.30 8.72 24.24
C ALA A 192 16.82 8.01 22.96
N LYS A 193 16.27 8.76 21.99
CA LYS A 193 15.84 8.21 20.70
C LYS A 193 16.99 7.63 19.88
N GLU A 194 18.17 8.24 19.91
CA GLU A 194 19.37 7.74 19.22
C GLU A 194 19.89 6.43 19.82
N ASN A 195 19.88 6.30 21.15
CA ASN A 195 20.31 5.07 21.84
C ASN A 195 19.37 3.88 21.61
N GLU A 196 18.07 4.13 21.44
CA GLU A 196 17.09 3.09 21.13
C GLU A 196 17.12 2.65 19.65
N PHE A 197 17.78 3.44 18.79
CA PHE A 197 17.78 3.24 17.35
C PHE A 197 18.83 2.20 16.91
N LYS A 198 18.37 1.11 16.29
CA LYS A 198 19.24 0.00 15.83
C LYS A 198 19.70 0.20 14.38
N TRP A 199 20.95 0.62 14.19
CA TRP A 199 21.52 0.96 12.88
C TRP A 199 21.69 -0.22 11.90
N ASP A 200 21.73 -1.45 12.40
CA ASP A 200 22.15 -2.62 11.62
C ASP A 200 21.06 -3.24 10.72
N ASN A 201 19.83 -2.71 10.70
CA ASN A 201 18.73 -3.31 9.92
C ASN A 201 17.73 -2.29 9.32
N PRO A 202 18.00 -1.76 8.11
CA PRO A 202 17.24 -0.65 7.53
C PRO A 202 15.90 -1.10 6.93
N SER A 203 14.92 -1.36 7.79
CA SER A 203 13.52 -1.38 7.39
C SER A 203 13.00 0.04 7.08
N LEU A 204 11.92 0.17 6.31
CA LEU A 204 11.31 1.47 6.00
C LEU A 204 10.88 2.25 7.27
N SER A 205 10.52 1.54 8.35
CA SER A 205 10.23 2.14 9.65
C SER A 205 11.48 2.67 10.35
N LEU A 206 12.63 2.02 10.16
CA LEU A 206 13.93 2.50 10.63
C LEU A 206 14.32 3.79 9.88
N ILE A 207 14.14 3.84 8.56
CA ILE A 207 14.41 5.05 7.75
C ILE A 207 13.50 6.22 8.19
N ALA A 208 12.21 5.99 8.38
CA ALA A 208 11.29 7.01 8.86
C ALA A 208 11.63 7.52 10.26
N SER A 209 12.16 6.65 11.13
CA SER A 209 12.58 7.01 12.49
C SER A 209 13.89 7.81 12.47
N ALA A 210 14.85 7.46 11.60
CA ALA A 210 16.06 8.26 11.37
C ALA A 210 15.72 9.68 10.89
N LEU A 211 14.79 9.81 9.94
CA LEU A 211 14.35 11.11 9.44
C LEU A 211 13.74 11.98 10.54
N ARG A 212 13.02 11.40 11.50
CA ARG A 212 12.48 12.14 12.65
C ARG A 212 13.59 12.60 13.60
N ILE A 213 14.58 11.75 13.89
CA ILE A 213 15.76 12.10 14.68
C ILE A 213 16.49 13.29 14.03
N LEU A 214 16.75 13.23 12.72
CA LEU A 214 17.39 14.32 11.96
C LEU A 214 16.55 15.61 11.98
N THR A 215 15.22 15.50 11.91
CA THR A 215 14.33 16.66 11.97
C THR A 215 14.35 17.31 13.36
N ASP A 216 14.35 16.52 14.42
CA ASP A 216 14.40 17.00 15.81
C ASP A 216 15.78 17.63 16.11
N GLN A 217 16.88 17.02 15.63
CA GLN A 217 18.22 17.62 15.64
C GLN A 217 18.25 19.01 14.99
N ASN A 218 17.70 19.12 13.78
CA ASN A 218 17.67 20.39 13.06
C ASN A 218 16.90 21.47 13.83
N LYS A 219 15.77 21.13 14.47
CA LYS A 219 15.02 22.09 15.30
C LYS A 219 15.80 22.56 16.52
N ILE A 220 16.48 21.64 17.21
CA ILE A 220 17.32 22.00 18.36
C ILE A 220 18.43 22.95 17.92
N MET A 221 19.08 22.64 16.79
CA MET A 221 20.12 23.48 16.20
C MET A 221 19.59 24.88 15.85
N MET A 222 18.40 24.99 15.27
CA MET A 222 17.78 26.28 14.97
C MET A 222 17.53 27.12 16.23
N LYS A 223 17.01 26.52 17.30
CA LYS A 223 16.82 27.21 18.59
C LYS A 223 18.15 27.63 19.24
N GLN A 224 19.20 26.80 19.10
CA GLN A 224 20.54 27.18 19.55
C GLN A 224 21.10 28.36 18.77
N ASN A 225 20.94 28.37 17.44
CA ASN A 225 21.37 29.49 16.60
C ASN A 225 20.61 30.77 16.96
N GLU A 226 19.31 30.68 17.23
CA GLU A 226 18.50 31.81 17.69
C GLU A 226 19.04 32.39 19.02
N LEU A 227 19.32 31.54 20.01
CA LEU A 227 19.90 31.96 21.27
C LEU A 227 21.28 32.64 21.09
N ILE A 228 22.12 32.08 20.22
CA ILE A 228 23.44 32.66 19.91
C ILE A 228 23.28 34.05 19.28
N LEU A 229 22.34 34.23 18.35
CA LEU A 229 22.08 35.53 17.73
C LEU A 229 21.61 36.56 18.76
N ARG A 230 20.68 36.19 19.66
CA ARG A 230 20.23 37.08 20.75
C ARG A 230 21.38 37.48 21.68
N GLU A 231 22.25 36.54 22.04
CA GLU A 231 23.44 36.84 22.85
C GLU A 231 24.43 37.76 22.13
N LEU A 232 24.62 37.61 20.82
CA LEU A 232 25.49 38.47 20.02
C LEU A 232 24.91 39.89 19.86
N GLU A 233 23.62 40.02 19.61
CA GLU A 233 22.90 41.31 19.55
C GLU A 233 22.94 42.06 20.89
N SER A 234 22.82 41.33 22.01
CA SER A 234 22.98 41.92 23.36
C SER A 234 24.41 42.41 23.65
N ARG A 235 25.40 41.92 22.91
CA ARG A 235 26.83 42.22 23.09
C ARG A 235 27.37 43.28 22.13
N THR A 236 26.63 43.68 21.09
CA THR A 236 27.05 44.80 20.23
C THR A 236 26.96 46.13 20.99
N PRO A 237 28.09 46.82 21.28
CA PRO A 237 28.03 48.15 21.86
C PRO A 237 27.57 49.14 20.80
N THR A 238 26.61 50.00 21.12
CA THR A 238 26.29 51.18 20.32
C THR A 238 27.57 51.98 20.09
N VAL A 239 28.08 51.96 18.85
CA VAL A 239 29.13 52.88 18.41
C VAL A 239 28.52 54.28 18.48
N LYS A 240 28.83 55.02 19.55
CA LYS A 240 28.54 56.45 19.61
C LYS A 240 29.39 57.14 18.55
N SER A 241 28.77 57.60 17.46
CA SER A 241 29.39 58.54 16.54
C SER A 241 29.71 59.83 17.31
N LYS A 242 30.98 60.22 17.30
CA LYS A 242 31.40 61.58 17.65
C LYS A 242 31.24 62.48 16.44
#